data_AF-A0A0F0I9N9-F1
#
_entry.id   AF-A0A0F0I9N9-F1
#
_cell.length_a   1.000
_cell.length_b   1.000
_cell.length_c   1.000
_cell.angle_alpha   90.00
_cell.angle_beta   90.00
_cell.angle_gamma   90.00
#
_symmetry.space_group_name_H-M   'P 1'
#
loop_
_entity.id
_entity.type
_entity.pdbx_description
1 polymer ?
#
loop_
_entity_poly.entity_id
_entity_poly.type
_entity_poly.pdbx_seq_one_letter_code
_entity_poly.pdbx_strand_id
1 'polypeptide(L)'
;MAPINILARLKTLYAKSYDEPVISAQTAAFFSICLTLVYVVPFYVSSTTRPSPTLSRDAPSVIRARIKAVTLSCVGSTLAVSWLIIAKGNVSLLEALRFLGWWPVGFAEVLRSLLLTAILFAGPLFERGIVEGEWRDWIKGNRIPETLRGWIGWRNYVAGPVTEEVMFRSAIIPLHILAKVSPGRIVFTAPLYFGIAHVHHFYEFRLTHPDTSVLAALLRSVFQFGYTTIFGWYATFIYLRTGSLPAVILAHAFCNWCGLPRLWGRVEAGVPLGPPLAKGKNDTDRGPVYAYNQLGIGWTIAYYAILPLNGTMAAYAQQILICTGQRDWTSRIEDDGKHHAWGHLVRGLKRLLGRGGRYADPFNNILVSNSSFPPSAASTSTPSTASAFLFPSFKYFPSIPTEILDSTDAGTDLSTFVQAYLLPKKLSAMSESLPEVRKAELTRKPELESAFADVVDLDHSPVILICGHGGRDMRCGVMAPVLENEFRKVLGDKGFTLAGSGDHTIDSPGHAHVGLISHVGGHKYAGNVIVYIPPGMRKKSSSSPHSLAGKGIWYGRIEPRHVQGVVEETILGGKVVADHFRGGIDRSGDILRL
;
A
#
# COMPACT_ATOMS: atom_id res chain seq x y z
N MET A 1 -5.34 13.19 -15.87
CA MET A 1 -5.42 12.81 -17.29
C MET A 1 -4.08 12.25 -17.72
N ALA A 2 -3.99 10.97 -18.09
CA ALA A 2 -2.77 10.42 -18.67
C ALA A 2 -2.54 11.07 -20.05
N PRO A 3 -1.35 11.60 -20.37
CA PRO A 3 -1.12 12.29 -21.64
C PRO A 3 -1.38 11.35 -22.83
N ILE A 4 -2.25 11.78 -23.73
CA ILE A 4 -2.65 11.13 -25.00
C ILE A 4 -1.43 10.70 -25.85
N ASN A 5 -0.28 11.34 -25.64
CA ASN A 5 1.00 11.04 -26.27
C ASN A 5 1.59 9.65 -25.92
N ILE A 6 1.15 9.05 -24.82
CA ILE A 6 1.64 7.76 -24.32
C ILE A 6 1.03 6.58 -25.07
N LEU A 7 -0.28 6.64 -25.33
CA LEU A 7 -0.97 5.61 -26.12
C LEU A 7 -0.49 5.66 -27.57
N ALA A 8 -0.19 6.85 -28.08
CA ALA A 8 0.37 7.05 -29.41
C ALA A 8 1.76 6.41 -29.56
N ARG A 9 2.68 6.60 -28.59
CA ARG A 9 4.00 5.94 -28.58
C ARG A 9 3.90 4.41 -28.52
N LEU A 10 3.03 3.87 -27.66
CA LEU A 10 2.76 2.43 -27.57
C LEU A 10 2.20 1.88 -28.89
N LYS A 11 1.27 2.59 -29.53
CA LYS A 11 0.76 2.24 -30.86
C LYS A 11 1.88 2.31 -31.91
N THR A 12 2.72 3.34 -31.95
CA THR A 12 3.77 3.41 -32.98
C THR A 12 4.87 2.36 -32.83
N LEU A 13 5.18 1.92 -31.60
CA LEU A 13 6.19 0.87 -31.36
C LEU A 13 5.68 -0.54 -31.70
N TYR A 14 4.37 -0.79 -31.53
CA TYR A 14 3.81 -2.15 -31.60
C TYR A 14 2.66 -2.34 -32.61
N ALA A 15 2.15 -1.29 -33.28
CA ALA A 15 0.95 -1.37 -34.13
C ALA A 15 1.22 -1.44 -35.64
N LYS A 16 2.47 -1.37 -36.11
CA LYS A 16 2.76 -1.85 -37.46
C LYS A 16 2.93 -3.37 -37.37
N SER A 17 1.95 -4.16 -37.84
CA SER A 17 2.19 -5.23 -38.84
C SER A 17 1.19 -6.42 -38.88
N TYR A 18 0.22 -6.61 -37.97
CA TYR A 18 -0.68 -7.78 -38.10
C TYR A 18 -2.12 -7.49 -37.68
N ASP A 19 -3.09 -7.76 -38.56
CA ASP A 19 -4.52 -7.74 -38.25
C ASP A 19 -4.95 -8.98 -37.43
N GLU A 20 -4.16 -10.06 -37.47
CA GLU A 20 -4.35 -11.29 -36.68
C GLU A 20 -3.20 -11.53 -35.67
N PRO A 21 -3.44 -12.20 -34.53
CA PRO A 21 -2.37 -12.54 -33.59
C PRO A 21 -1.41 -13.58 -34.21
N VAL A 22 -0.11 -13.33 -34.13
CA VAL A 22 0.94 -14.20 -34.72
C VAL A 22 1.00 -15.56 -34.01
N ILE A 23 0.72 -15.56 -32.70
CA ILE A 23 0.58 -16.76 -31.87
C ILE A 23 -0.61 -16.61 -30.93
N SER A 24 -1.20 -17.73 -30.48
CA SER A 24 -2.28 -17.67 -29.48
C SER A 24 -1.75 -17.27 -28.09
N ALA A 25 -2.62 -16.71 -27.24
CA ALA A 25 -2.27 -16.40 -25.85
C ALA A 25 -1.87 -17.65 -25.05
N GLN A 26 -2.45 -18.82 -25.35
CA GLN A 26 -2.08 -20.09 -24.73
C GLN A 26 -0.68 -20.53 -25.16
N THR A 27 -0.33 -20.36 -26.44
CA THR A 27 1.01 -20.63 -26.97
C THR A 27 2.05 -19.71 -26.33
N ALA A 28 1.75 -18.42 -26.19
CA ALA A 28 2.63 -17.47 -25.50
C ALA A 28 2.86 -17.86 -24.03
N ALA A 29 1.80 -18.26 -23.32
CA ALA A 29 1.90 -18.73 -21.94
C ALA A 29 2.75 -20.01 -21.84
N PHE A 30 2.53 -20.98 -22.73
CA PHE A 30 3.30 -22.22 -22.79
C PHE A 30 4.79 -21.95 -23.02
N PHE A 31 5.14 -21.16 -24.03
CA PHE A 31 6.54 -20.78 -24.28
C PHE A 31 7.15 -20.01 -23.11
N SER A 32 6.39 -19.16 -22.44
CA SER A 32 6.88 -18.44 -21.25
C SER A 32 7.22 -19.38 -20.09
N ILE A 33 6.44 -20.45 -19.89
CA ILE A 33 6.75 -21.51 -18.92
C ILE A 33 8.02 -22.25 -19.36
N CYS A 34 8.14 -22.65 -20.62
CA CYS A 34 9.32 -23.31 -21.15
C CYS A 34 10.59 -22.46 -20.97
N LEU A 35 10.53 -21.17 -21.30
CA LEU A 35 11.64 -20.22 -21.11
C LEU A 35 12.04 -20.09 -19.64
N THR A 36 11.05 -20.05 -18.74
CA THR A 36 11.30 -20.02 -17.29
C THR A 36 12.00 -21.30 -16.82
N LEU A 37 11.59 -22.47 -17.32
CA LEU A 37 12.25 -23.74 -17.00
C LEU A 37 13.67 -23.79 -17.57
N VAL A 38 13.89 -23.36 -18.81
CA VAL A 38 15.23 -23.26 -19.43
C VAL A 38 16.15 -22.33 -18.63
N TYR A 39 15.60 -21.31 -17.97
CA TYR A 39 16.36 -20.43 -17.08
C TYR A 39 16.76 -21.11 -15.76
N VAL A 40 15.85 -21.86 -15.13
CA VAL A 40 16.03 -22.38 -13.75
C VAL A 40 16.63 -23.80 -13.71
N VAL A 41 16.18 -24.70 -14.59
CA VAL A 41 16.58 -26.12 -14.59
C VAL A 41 18.10 -26.33 -14.66
N PRO A 42 18.89 -25.56 -15.45
CA PRO A 42 20.34 -25.74 -15.53
C PRO A 42 21.05 -25.69 -14.17
N PHE A 43 20.49 -25.00 -13.18
CA PHE A 43 21.05 -24.98 -11.83
C PHE A 43 21.05 -26.34 -11.15
N TYR A 44 20.17 -27.25 -11.55
CA TYR A 44 20.01 -28.57 -10.93
C TYR A 44 20.70 -29.71 -11.68
N VAL A 45 21.18 -29.45 -12.90
CA VAL A 45 21.74 -30.48 -13.79
C VAL A 45 23.23 -30.72 -13.52
N SER A 46 24.00 -29.68 -13.18
CA SER A 46 25.44 -29.83 -12.87
C SER A 46 25.68 -29.94 -11.37
N SER A 47 26.58 -30.84 -10.96
CA SER A 47 27.08 -30.93 -9.59
C SER A 47 27.73 -29.64 -9.09
N THR A 48 28.23 -28.79 -10.00
CA THR A 48 28.86 -27.51 -9.67
C THR A 48 27.86 -26.39 -9.38
N THR A 49 26.63 -26.50 -9.87
CA THR A 49 25.57 -25.49 -9.68
C THR A 49 24.50 -25.94 -8.71
N ARG A 50 24.29 -27.26 -8.60
CA ARG A 50 23.23 -27.87 -7.79
C ARG A 50 23.38 -27.49 -6.32
N PRO A 51 22.31 -27.00 -5.67
CA PRO A 51 22.32 -26.75 -4.23
C PRO A 51 22.75 -27.99 -3.45
N SER A 52 23.72 -27.83 -2.54
CA SER A 52 24.22 -28.87 -1.64
C SER A 52 24.48 -28.27 -0.26
N PRO A 53 24.29 -29.01 0.84
CA PRO A 53 24.64 -28.56 2.19
C PRO A 53 26.13 -28.20 2.35
N THR A 54 27.01 -28.82 1.55
CA THR A 54 28.47 -28.69 1.65
C THR A 54 29.07 -27.65 0.71
N LEU A 55 28.29 -27.10 -0.22
CA LEU A 55 28.76 -26.18 -1.24
C LEU A 55 28.01 -24.86 -1.15
N SER A 56 28.68 -23.84 -0.61
CA SER A 56 28.09 -22.51 -0.49
C SER A 56 27.79 -21.90 -1.86
N ARG A 57 26.59 -21.32 -1.98
CA ARG A 57 26.14 -20.56 -3.16
C ARG A 57 27.02 -19.34 -3.45
N ASP A 58 27.65 -18.79 -2.42
CA ASP A 58 28.48 -17.59 -2.53
C ASP A 58 29.94 -17.92 -2.90
N ALA A 59 30.28 -19.19 -3.09
CA ALA A 59 31.59 -19.60 -3.57
C ALA A 59 31.85 -19.08 -5.01
N PRO A 60 33.01 -18.46 -5.30
CA PRO A 60 33.31 -17.91 -6.63
C PRO A 60 33.23 -18.91 -7.80
N SER A 61 33.51 -20.19 -7.56
CA SER A 61 33.37 -21.26 -8.57
C SER A 61 31.89 -21.51 -8.91
N VAL A 62 31.03 -21.56 -7.90
CA VAL A 62 29.57 -21.76 -8.04
C VAL A 62 28.94 -20.56 -8.73
N ILE A 63 29.31 -19.34 -8.33
CA ILE A 63 28.83 -18.10 -8.96
C ILE A 63 29.16 -18.10 -10.45
N ARG A 64 30.42 -18.39 -10.82
CA ARG A 64 30.85 -18.47 -12.22
C ARG A 64 30.09 -19.52 -13.01
N ALA A 65 29.94 -20.72 -12.46
CA ALA A 65 29.21 -21.81 -13.11
C ALA A 65 27.73 -21.46 -13.34
N ARG A 66 27.08 -20.87 -12.33
CA ARG A 66 25.68 -20.42 -12.42
C ARG A 66 25.52 -19.29 -13.44
N ILE A 67 26.38 -18.27 -13.40
CA ILE A 67 26.36 -17.16 -14.39
C ILE A 67 26.53 -17.71 -15.81
N LYS A 68 27.48 -18.64 -16.03
CA LYS A 68 27.66 -19.27 -17.34
C LYS A 68 26.38 -20.00 -17.79
N ALA A 69 25.78 -20.79 -16.91
CA ALA A 69 24.55 -21.53 -17.21
C ALA A 69 23.39 -20.61 -17.60
N VAL A 70 23.10 -19.56 -16.81
CA VAL A 70 22.01 -18.63 -17.15
C VAL A 70 22.31 -17.79 -18.39
N THR A 71 23.58 -17.43 -18.61
CA THR A 71 23.95 -16.67 -19.81
C THR A 71 23.70 -17.49 -21.07
N LEU A 72 24.05 -18.77 -21.07
CA LEU A 72 23.73 -19.71 -22.15
C LEU A 72 22.22 -19.84 -22.37
N SER A 73 21.44 -19.96 -21.29
CA SER A 73 19.97 -19.99 -21.36
C SER A 73 19.40 -18.71 -21.96
N CYS A 74 19.89 -17.54 -21.56
CA CYS A 74 19.49 -16.24 -22.10
C CYS A 74 19.82 -16.10 -23.59
N VAL A 75 21.03 -16.49 -24.01
CA VAL A 75 21.44 -16.45 -25.43
C VAL A 75 20.55 -17.37 -26.26
N GLY A 76 20.39 -18.64 -25.86
CA GLY A 76 19.55 -19.59 -26.58
C GLY A 76 18.09 -19.13 -26.67
N SER A 77 17.54 -18.61 -25.57
CA SER A 77 16.18 -18.10 -25.51
C SER A 77 15.99 -16.84 -26.38
N THR A 78 16.95 -15.92 -26.35
CA THR A 78 16.91 -14.71 -27.19
C THR A 78 16.96 -15.08 -28.67
N LEU A 79 17.82 -16.04 -29.06
CA LEU A 79 17.91 -16.53 -30.44
C LEU A 79 16.60 -17.22 -30.88
N ALA A 80 16.02 -18.06 -30.02
CA ALA A 80 14.76 -18.74 -30.31
C ALA A 80 13.59 -17.76 -30.48
N VAL A 81 13.47 -16.76 -29.60
CA VAL A 81 12.43 -15.73 -29.69
C VAL A 81 12.68 -14.80 -30.89
N SER A 82 13.93 -14.43 -31.16
CA SER A 82 14.30 -13.65 -32.35
C SER A 82 13.92 -14.39 -33.63
N TRP A 83 14.24 -15.68 -33.71
CA TRP A 83 13.88 -16.52 -34.84
C TRP A 83 12.36 -16.60 -35.00
N LEU A 84 11.60 -16.77 -33.92
CA LEU A 84 10.14 -16.77 -33.97
C LEU A 84 9.59 -15.43 -34.50
N ILE A 85 10.10 -14.30 -33.99
CA ILE A 85 9.70 -12.95 -34.44
C ILE A 85 9.99 -12.78 -35.93
N ILE A 86 11.18 -13.16 -36.39
CA ILE A 86 11.59 -12.99 -37.79
C ILE A 86 10.80 -13.95 -38.71
N ALA A 87 10.73 -15.23 -38.37
CA ALA A 87 10.14 -16.26 -39.21
C ALA A 87 8.61 -16.18 -39.29
N LYS A 88 7.94 -15.85 -38.18
CA LYS A 88 6.47 -15.74 -38.15
C LYS A 88 5.98 -14.31 -38.37
N GLY A 89 6.79 -13.31 -38.05
CA GLY A 89 6.47 -11.92 -38.30
C GLY A 89 6.87 -11.44 -39.71
N ASN A 90 7.80 -12.09 -40.39
CA ASN A 90 8.36 -11.57 -41.64
C ASN A 90 8.94 -10.13 -41.46
N VAL A 91 9.57 -9.88 -40.31
CA VAL A 91 10.18 -8.60 -39.94
C VAL A 91 11.70 -8.67 -40.03
N SER A 92 12.33 -7.52 -40.25
CA SER A 92 13.79 -7.41 -40.32
C SER A 92 14.46 -7.69 -38.96
N LEU A 93 15.75 -8.04 -38.98
CA LEU A 93 16.54 -8.23 -37.75
C LEU A 93 16.52 -6.97 -36.86
N LEU A 94 16.56 -5.78 -37.46
CA LEU A 94 16.52 -4.52 -36.73
C LEU A 94 15.17 -4.32 -36.01
N GLU A 95 14.07 -4.73 -36.63
CA GLU A 95 12.75 -4.71 -35.99
C GLU A 95 12.64 -5.74 -34.88
N ALA A 96 13.19 -6.94 -35.06
CA ALA A 96 13.29 -7.94 -33.99
C ALA A 96 14.09 -7.39 -32.78
N LEU A 97 15.22 -6.73 -33.01
CA LEU A 97 16.00 -6.07 -31.96
C LEU A 97 15.22 -4.94 -31.26
N ARG A 98 14.32 -4.25 -31.96
CA ARG A 98 13.40 -3.27 -31.36
C ARG A 98 12.35 -3.94 -30.48
N PHE A 99 11.76 -5.05 -30.92
CA PHE A 99 10.79 -5.81 -30.11
C PHE A 99 11.41 -6.35 -28.81
N LEU A 100 12.66 -6.79 -28.89
CA LEU A 100 13.45 -7.30 -27.76
C LEU A 100 14.03 -6.17 -26.88
N GLY A 101 13.86 -4.91 -27.27
CA GLY A 101 14.30 -3.73 -26.53
C GLY A 101 15.80 -3.48 -26.52
N TRP A 102 16.56 -4.12 -27.42
CA TRP A 102 17.99 -3.89 -27.58
C TRP A 102 18.29 -2.61 -28.37
N TRP A 103 17.36 -2.17 -29.23
CA TRP A 103 17.54 -0.99 -30.07
C TRP A 103 16.24 -0.18 -30.21
N PRO A 104 16.28 1.16 -30.20
CA PRO A 104 17.41 2.00 -29.78
C PRO A 104 17.66 1.87 -28.27
N VAL A 105 18.88 2.14 -27.82
CA VAL A 105 19.27 2.06 -26.40
C VAL A 105 18.44 3.02 -25.53
N GLY A 106 18.11 4.22 -26.04
CA GLY A 106 17.22 5.15 -25.36
C GLY A 106 17.82 5.76 -24.08
N PHE A 107 18.92 6.50 -24.18
CA PHE A 107 19.60 7.09 -23.01
C PHE A 107 18.70 8.00 -22.17
N ALA A 108 17.80 8.75 -22.80
CA ALA A 108 16.84 9.60 -22.09
C ALA A 108 15.82 8.75 -21.30
N GLU A 109 15.40 7.62 -21.86
CA GLU A 109 14.52 6.66 -21.23
C GLU A 109 15.21 5.96 -20.06
N VAL A 110 16.49 5.61 -20.19
CA VAL A 110 17.33 5.11 -19.09
C VAL A 110 17.35 6.14 -17.94
N LEU A 111 17.68 7.40 -18.23
CA LEU A 111 17.76 8.45 -17.23
C LEU A 111 16.42 8.68 -16.53
N ARG A 112 15.31 8.77 -17.29
CA ARG A 112 13.96 8.95 -16.72
C ARG A 112 13.54 7.75 -15.85
N SER A 113 13.89 6.53 -16.27
CA SER A 113 13.59 5.33 -15.50
C SER A 113 14.37 5.32 -14.19
N LEU A 114 15.67 5.63 -14.24
CA LEU A 114 16.50 5.75 -13.04
C LEU A 114 16.04 6.85 -12.09
N LEU A 115 15.63 8.02 -12.60
CA LEU A 115 15.07 9.09 -11.78
C LEU A 115 13.77 8.65 -11.11
N LEU A 116 12.87 7.97 -11.84
CA LEU A 116 11.66 7.41 -11.26
C LEU A 116 11.99 6.37 -10.18
N THR A 117 12.94 5.46 -10.43
CA THR A 117 13.39 4.49 -9.43
C THR A 117 13.97 5.19 -8.21
N ALA A 118 14.81 6.22 -8.40
CA ALA A 118 15.39 6.99 -7.30
C ALA A 118 14.32 7.67 -6.43
N ILE A 119 13.26 8.20 -7.03
CA ILE A 119 12.10 8.75 -6.29
C ILE A 119 11.41 7.65 -5.46
N LEU A 120 11.19 6.47 -6.03
CA LEU A 120 10.60 5.33 -5.31
C LEU A 120 11.48 4.87 -4.14
N PHE A 121 12.80 5.01 -4.27
CA PHE A 121 13.82 4.64 -3.27
C PHE A 121 14.37 5.86 -2.51
N ALA A 122 13.65 6.98 -2.44
CA ALA A 122 14.11 8.18 -1.76
C ALA A 122 14.45 7.94 -0.28
N GLY A 123 13.71 7.06 0.40
CA GLY A 123 14.01 6.66 1.79
C GLY A 123 15.40 6.04 1.96
N PRO A 124 15.70 4.90 1.31
CA PRO A 124 17.04 4.29 1.34
C PRO A 124 18.17 5.20 0.87
N LEU A 125 17.92 6.06 -0.14
CA LEU A 125 18.90 7.04 -0.60
C LEU A 125 19.21 8.09 0.46
N PHE A 126 18.20 8.53 1.22
CA PHE A 126 18.39 9.44 2.34
C PHE A 126 19.16 8.77 3.48
N GLU A 127 18.79 7.54 3.85
CA GLU A 127 19.46 6.77 4.91
C GLU A 127 20.96 6.63 4.61
N ARG A 128 21.33 6.11 3.44
CA ARG A 128 22.75 5.93 3.11
C ARG A 128 23.46 7.23 2.78
N GLY A 129 22.83 8.04 1.94
CA GLY A 129 23.46 9.25 1.41
C GLY A 129 23.67 10.27 2.50
N ILE A 130 22.62 10.60 3.25
CA ILE A 130 22.64 11.72 4.19
C ILE A 130 22.91 11.24 5.62
N VAL A 131 22.26 10.17 6.08
CA VAL A 131 22.38 9.72 7.48
C VAL A 131 23.71 9.02 7.73
N GLU A 132 24.13 8.12 6.84
CA GLU A 132 25.43 7.43 6.92
C GLU A 132 26.58 8.25 6.30
N GLY A 133 26.26 9.39 5.68
CA GLY A 133 27.25 10.33 5.13
C GLY A 133 27.92 9.86 3.83
N GLU A 134 27.40 8.82 3.18
CA GLU A 134 28.02 8.21 2.00
C GLU A 134 27.95 9.11 0.74
N TRP A 135 27.15 10.18 0.75
CA TRP A 135 27.03 11.10 -0.39
C TRP A 135 28.39 11.66 -0.84
N ARG A 136 29.33 11.86 0.09
CA ARG A 136 30.69 12.33 -0.20
C ARG A 136 31.52 11.30 -0.96
N ASP A 137 31.33 10.02 -0.66
CA ASP A 137 32.02 8.92 -1.32
C ASP A 137 31.42 8.61 -2.70
N TRP A 138 30.11 8.83 -2.86
CA TRP A 138 29.42 8.71 -4.14
C TRP A 138 29.93 9.74 -5.15
N ILE A 139 30.07 11.01 -4.73
CA ILE A 139 30.62 12.08 -5.58
C ILE A 139 32.07 11.80 -5.98
N LYS A 140 32.86 11.22 -5.07
CA LYS A 140 34.26 10.85 -5.33
C LYS A 140 34.42 9.58 -6.16
N GLY A 141 33.37 8.77 -6.31
CA GLY A 141 33.37 7.54 -7.11
C GLY A 141 34.16 6.36 -6.51
N ASN A 142 34.63 6.46 -5.26
CA ASN A 142 35.61 5.52 -4.69
C ASN A 142 35.03 4.13 -4.36
N ARG A 143 33.73 4.00 -4.05
CA ARG A 143 33.11 2.74 -3.60
C ARG A 143 32.55 1.83 -4.69
N ILE A 144 32.20 2.37 -5.87
CA ILE A 144 31.60 1.57 -6.96
C ILE A 144 32.59 0.50 -7.48
N PRO A 145 33.89 0.81 -7.68
CA PRO A 145 34.87 -0.19 -8.08
C PRO A 145 35.09 -1.27 -7.02
N GLU A 146 35.09 -0.91 -5.73
CA GLU A 146 35.33 -1.86 -4.63
C GLU A 146 34.20 -2.88 -4.49
N THR A 147 32.95 -2.43 -4.64
CA THR A 147 31.77 -3.29 -4.55
C THR A 147 31.66 -4.27 -5.73
N LEU A 148 32.18 -3.92 -6.91
CA LEU A 148 32.13 -4.74 -8.12
C LEU A 148 33.34 -5.66 -8.32
N ARG A 149 34.42 -5.51 -7.54
CA ARG A 149 35.63 -6.35 -7.62
C ARG A 149 35.39 -7.81 -7.22
N GLY A 150 34.40 -8.08 -6.38
CA GLY A 150 34.05 -9.43 -5.93
C GLY A 150 33.00 -10.13 -6.81
N TRP A 151 33.10 -11.46 -6.95
CA TRP A 151 32.11 -12.26 -7.70
C TRP A 151 30.68 -12.13 -7.15
N ILE A 152 30.52 -11.92 -5.84
CA ILE A 152 29.21 -11.70 -5.20
C ILE A 152 28.60 -10.37 -5.68
N GLY A 153 29.39 -9.28 -5.69
CA GLY A 153 28.95 -7.98 -6.17
C GLY A 153 28.63 -8.00 -7.67
N TRP A 154 29.52 -8.59 -8.48
CA TRP A 154 29.28 -8.78 -9.91
C TRP A 154 27.98 -9.56 -10.19
N ARG A 155 27.72 -10.63 -9.43
CA ARG A 155 26.46 -11.39 -9.52
C ARG A 155 25.25 -10.51 -9.20
N ASN A 156 25.29 -9.79 -8.07
CA ASN A 156 24.12 -9.06 -7.56
C ASN A 156 23.77 -7.81 -8.37
N TYR A 157 24.78 -7.11 -8.92
CA TYR A 157 24.59 -5.80 -9.55
C TYR A 157 24.71 -5.82 -11.07
N VAL A 158 25.28 -6.86 -11.66
CA VAL A 158 25.47 -6.96 -13.11
C VAL A 158 24.83 -8.22 -13.65
N ALA A 159 25.36 -9.40 -13.33
CA ALA A 159 24.95 -10.63 -13.99
C ALA A 159 23.48 -10.97 -13.74
N GLY A 160 23.02 -10.93 -12.48
CA GLY A 160 21.61 -11.18 -12.12
C GLY A 160 20.65 -10.23 -12.83
N PRO A 161 20.77 -8.90 -12.63
CA PRO A 161 19.94 -7.93 -13.33
C PRO A 161 19.91 -8.12 -14.85
N VAL A 162 21.08 -8.31 -15.48
CA VAL A 162 21.15 -8.51 -16.94
C VAL A 162 20.42 -9.78 -17.36
N THR A 163 20.72 -10.93 -16.76
CA THR A 163 20.17 -12.21 -17.22
C THR A 163 18.67 -12.32 -16.92
N GLU A 164 18.21 -11.79 -15.79
CA GLU A 164 16.81 -11.76 -15.43
C GLU A 164 16.00 -10.84 -16.34
N GLU A 165 16.48 -9.61 -16.62
CA GLU A 165 15.74 -8.72 -17.53
C GLU A 165 15.76 -9.24 -18.98
N VAL A 166 16.85 -9.86 -19.44
CA VAL A 166 16.88 -10.52 -20.75
C VAL A 166 15.82 -11.62 -20.82
N MET A 167 15.73 -12.49 -19.82
CA MET A 167 14.78 -13.59 -19.85
C MET A 167 13.32 -13.12 -19.73
N PHE A 168 13.04 -12.35 -18.68
CA PHE A 168 11.66 -12.07 -18.29
C PHE A 168 11.07 -10.86 -19.03
N ARG A 169 11.90 -9.93 -19.53
CA ARG A 169 11.43 -8.73 -20.24
C ARG A 169 11.75 -8.84 -21.73
N SER A 170 13.00 -9.09 -22.09
CA SER A 170 13.38 -9.16 -23.52
C SER A 170 12.80 -10.40 -24.22
N ALA A 171 12.73 -11.57 -23.58
CA ALA A 171 12.23 -12.79 -24.24
C ALA A 171 10.73 -13.04 -24.01
N ILE A 172 10.24 -13.00 -22.76
CA ILE A 172 8.85 -13.36 -22.42
C ILE A 172 7.80 -12.32 -22.83
N ILE A 173 8.08 -11.01 -22.67
CA ILE A 173 7.10 -9.97 -22.98
C ILE A 173 6.76 -9.94 -24.48
N PRO A 174 7.73 -10.00 -25.42
CA PRO A 174 7.42 -10.00 -26.84
C PRO A 174 6.49 -11.13 -27.28
N LEU A 175 6.55 -12.32 -26.66
CA LEU A 175 5.61 -13.41 -26.93
C LEU A 175 4.16 -12.99 -26.64
N HIS A 176 3.93 -12.29 -25.54
CA HIS A 176 2.60 -11.80 -25.17
C HIS A 176 2.13 -10.65 -26.05
N ILE A 177 3.06 -9.82 -26.54
CA ILE A 177 2.77 -8.77 -27.51
C ILE A 177 2.37 -9.37 -28.87
N LEU A 178 3.10 -10.40 -29.33
CA LEU A 178 2.75 -11.16 -30.55
C LEU A 178 1.39 -11.85 -30.44
N ALA A 179 0.99 -12.24 -29.23
CA ALA A 179 -0.34 -12.76 -28.92
C ALA A 179 -1.42 -11.67 -28.74
N LYS A 180 -1.09 -10.40 -28.97
CA LYS A 180 -1.99 -9.24 -28.81
C LYS A 180 -2.63 -9.12 -27.42
N VAL A 181 -1.95 -9.60 -26.39
CA VAL A 181 -2.39 -9.39 -25.00
C VAL A 181 -2.24 -7.90 -24.67
N SER A 182 -3.26 -7.30 -24.05
CA SER A 182 -3.23 -5.87 -23.75
C SER A 182 -2.06 -5.53 -22.81
N PRO A 183 -1.36 -4.38 -23.00
CA PRO A 183 -0.21 -4.01 -22.17
C PRO A 183 -0.53 -4.02 -20.67
N GLY A 184 -1.72 -3.58 -20.28
CA GLY A 184 -2.17 -3.63 -18.89
C GLY A 184 -2.22 -5.07 -18.34
N ARG A 185 -2.73 -6.04 -19.12
CA ARG A 185 -2.71 -7.45 -18.71
C ARG A 185 -1.27 -7.97 -18.62
N ILE A 186 -0.41 -7.66 -19.60
CA ILE A 186 1.01 -8.09 -19.59
C ILE A 186 1.72 -7.61 -18.31
N VAL A 187 1.51 -6.36 -17.89
CA VAL A 187 2.09 -5.80 -16.65
C VAL A 187 1.77 -6.66 -15.44
N PHE A 188 0.54 -7.16 -15.32
CA PHE A 188 0.12 -7.93 -14.15
C PHE A 188 0.37 -9.44 -14.27
N THR A 189 0.39 -10.02 -15.48
CA THR A 189 0.50 -11.47 -15.66
C THR A 189 1.93 -11.96 -15.92
N ALA A 190 2.71 -11.28 -16.75
CA ALA A 190 4.06 -11.75 -17.12
C ALA A 190 5.02 -11.86 -15.91
N PRO A 191 4.97 -10.94 -14.92
CA PRO A 191 5.76 -11.06 -13.70
C PRO A 191 5.48 -12.30 -12.83
N LEU A 192 4.35 -13.00 -13.02
CA LEU A 192 4.09 -14.25 -12.32
C LEU A 192 5.10 -15.34 -12.72
N TYR A 193 5.54 -15.38 -13.98
CA TYR A 193 6.60 -16.31 -14.42
C TYR A 193 7.92 -16.03 -13.68
N PHE A 194 8.25 -14.76 -13.51
CA PHE A 194 9.41 -14.32 -12.72
C PHE A 194 9.29 -14.69 -11.24
N GLY A 195 8.12 -14.48 -10.64
CA GLY A 195 7.84 -14.91 -9.27
C GLY A 195 7.99 -16.42 -9.08
N ILE A 196 7.38 -17.22 -9.96
CA ILE A 196 7.46 -18.70 -9.93
C ILE A 196 8.91 -19.16 -10.05
N ALA A 197 9.70 -18.52 -10.92
CA ALA A 197 11.11 -18.84 -11.06
C ALA A 197 11.85 -18.77 -9.73
N HIS A 198 11.44 -17.93 -8.78
CA HIS A 198 12.09 -17.77 -7.46
C HIS A 198 11.63 -18.79 -6.41
N VAL A 199 10.59 -19.58 -6.66
CA VAL A 199 10.11 -20.63 -5.74
C VAL A 199 11.21 -21.66 -5.47
N HIS A 200 12.13 -21.87 -6.42
CA HIS A 200 13.26 -22.77 -6.27
C HIS A 200 14.19 -22.40 -5.09
N HIS A 201 14.20 -21.13 -4.65
CA HIS A 201 14.94 -20.72 -3.45
C HIS A 201 14.36 -21.28 -2.16
N PHE A 202 13.08 -21.65 -2.11
CA PHE A 202 12.52 -22.39 -0.97
C PHE A 202 13.28 -23.70 -0.76
N TYR A 203 13.48 -24.46 -1.84
CA TYR A 203 14.20 -25.72 -1.80
C TYR A 203 15.66 -25.52 -1.39
N GLU A 204 16.35 -24.55 -1.99
CA GLU A 204 17.75 -24.22 -1.65
C GLU A 204 17.89 -23.78 -0.18
N PHE A 205 16.93 -23.00 0.33
CA PHE A 205 16.92 -22.55 1.72
C PHE A 205 16.67 -23.72 2.70
N ARG A 206 15.71 -24.60 2.40
CA ARG A 206 15.43 -25.80 3.22
C ARG A 206 16.60 -26.76 3.28
N LEU A 207 17.38 -26.87 2.21
CA LEU A 207 18.58 -27.71 2.17
C LEU A 207 19.73 -27.15 3.01
N THR A 208 19.90 -25.83 3.02
CA THR A 208 21.03 -25.17 3.68
C THR A 208 20.74 -24.80 5.14
N HIS A 209 19.46 -24.71 5.52
CA HIS A 209 19.01 -24.35 6.87
C HIS A 209 18.00 -25.39 7.40
N PRO A 210 18.44 -26.64 7.66
CA PRO A 210 17.54 -27.74 8.03
C PRO A 210 16.75 -27.44 9.33
N ASP A 211 17.38 -26.73 10.27
CA ASP A 211 16.85 -26.41 11.60
C ASP A 211 15.79 -25.29 11.60
N THR A 212 15.62 -24.57 10.48
CA THR A 212 14.58 -23.53 10.37
C THR A 212 13.21 -24.17 10.16
N SER A 213 12.18 -23.72 10.86
CA SER A 213 10.83 -24.28 10.70
C SER A 213 10.31 -24.15 9.26
N VAL A 214 9.54 -25.15 8.80
CA VAL A 214 8.95 -25.14 7.45
C VAL A 214 8.06 -23.91 7.26
N LEU A 215 7.34 -23.50 8.30
CA LEU A 215 6.52 -22.29 8.27
C LEU A 215 7.36 -21.03 8.03
N ALA A 216 8.49 -20.87 8.71
CA ALA A 216 9.36 -19.70 8.51
C ALA A 216 9.99 -19.69 7.10
N ALA A 217 10.42 -20.85 6.60
CA ALA A 217 10.91 -20.99 5.23
C ALA A 217 9.81 -20.67 4.20
N LEU A 218 8.57 -21.11 4.45
CA LEU A 218 7.43 -20.83 3.59
C LEU A 218 7.09 -19.34 3.58
N LEU A 219 7.02 -18.69 4.75
CA LEU A 219 6.76 -17.26 4.88
C LEU A 219 7.82 -16.42 4.14
N ARG A 220 9.10 -16.81 4.26
CA ARG A 220 10.20 -16.20 3.49
C ARG A 220 9.96 -16.31 1.98
N SER A 221 9.59 -17.49 1.49
CA SER A 221 9.35 -17.71 0.05
C SER A 221 8.11 -16.98 -0.46
N VAL A 222 7.03 -16.93 0.33
CA VAL A 222 5.82 -16.14 0.00
C VAL A 222 6.15 -14.65 -0.06
N PHE A 223 6.92 -14.15 0.90
CA PHE A 223 7.38 -12.76 0.90
C PHE A 223 8.26 -12.48 -0.32
N GLN A 224 9.22 -13.35 -0.62
CA GLN A 224 10.09 -13.23 -1.78
C GLN A 224 9.28 -13.24 -3.08
N PHE A 225 8.35 -14.19 -3.26
CA PHE A 225 7.46 -14.25 -4.41
C PHE A 225 6.61 -12.99 -4.57
N GLY A 226 6.01 -12.50 -3.48
CA GLY A 226 5.18 -11.29 -3.51
C GLY A 226 6.00 -10.06 -3.90
N TYR A 227 7.17 -9.88 -3.27
CA TYR A 227 8.04 -8.75 -3.55
C TYR A 227 8.60 -8.78 -4.99
N THR A 228 9.10 -9.93 -5.45
CA THR A 228 9.61 -10.07 -6.82
C THR A 228 8.51 -9.88 -7.87
N THR A 229 7.28 -10.27 -7.57
CA THR A 229 6.11 -10.01 -8.43
C THR A 229 5.82 -8.51 -8.54
N ILE A 230 5.81 -7.77 -7.41
CA ILE A 230 5.58 -6.32 -7.40
C ILE A 230 6.71 -5.58 -8.13
N PHE A 231 7.96 -5.93 -7.86
CA PHE A 231 9.10 -5.42 -8.62
C PHE A 231 8.93 -5.73 -10.12
N GLY A 232 8.45 -6.94 -10.42
CA GLY A 232 8.21 -7.33 -11.79
C GLY A 232 7.12 -6.52 -12.49
N TRP A 233 6.04 -6.14 -11.80
CA TRP A 233 5.04 -5.21 -12.35
C TRP A 233 5.68 -3.88 -12.73
N TYR A 234 6.54 -3.34 -11.86
CA TYR A 234 7.25 -2.08 -12.09
C TYR A 234 8.23 -2.18 -13.28
N ALA A 235 9.08 -3.21 -13.32
CA ALA A 235 10.03 -3.41 -14.41
C ALA A 235 9.32 -3.63 -15.76
N THR A 236 8.24 -4.42 -15.79
CA THR A 236 7.42 -4.62 -17.00
C THR A 236 6.72 -3.33 -17.43
N PHE A 237 6.25 -2.52 -16.47
CA PHE A 237 5.70 -1.20 -16.77
C PHE A 237 6.76 -0.29 -17.41
N ILE A 238 7.98 -0.21 -16.87
CA ILE A 238 9.06 0.56 -17.52
C ILE A 238 9.34 0.01 -18.92
N TYR A 239 9.55 -1.30 -19.05
CA TYR A 239 9.90 -1.94 -20.32
C TYR A 239 8.88 -1.62 -21.42
N LEU A 240 7.59 -1.80 -21.14
CA LEU A 240 6.52 -1.53 -22.13
C LEU A 240 6.41 -0.04 -22.47
N ARG A 241 6.84 0.86 -21.58
CA ARG A 241 6.71 2.32 -21.77
C ARG A 241 7.93 2.92 -22.47
N THR A 242 9.10 2.33 -22.28
CA THR A 242 10.36 2.81 -22.86
C THR A 242 10.80 2.01 -24.08
N GLY A 243 10.44 0.72 -24.15
CA GLY A 243 10.98 -0.23 -25.13
C GLY A 243 12.48 -0.45 -24.98
N SER A 244 13.06 -0.14 -23.81
CA SER A 244 14.52 -0.15 -23.59
C SER A 244 14.89 -1.19 -22.54
N LEU A 245 15.58 -2.25 -22.98
CA LEU A 245 16.14 -3.27 -22.09
C LEU A 245 17.23 -2.70 -21.16
N PRO A 246 18.19 -1.86 -21.64
CA PRO A 246 19.15 -1.19 -20.77
C PRO A 246 18.50 -0.37 -19.64
N ALA A 247 17.36 0.28 -19.90
CA ALA A 247 16.65 1.06 -18.89
C ALA A 247 16.17 0.20 -17.72
N VAL A 248 15.59 -0.98 -18.01
CA VAL A 248 15.13 -1.89 -16.95
C VAL A 248 16.27 -2.63 -16.27
N ILE A 249 17.35 -2.99 -16.98
CA ILE A 249 18.55 -3.58 -16.37
C ILE A 249 19.14 -2.65 -15.33
N LEU A 250 19.31 -1.37 -15.67
CA LEU A 250 19.89 -0.38 -14.77
C LEU A 250 18.94 -0.04 -13.62
N ALA A 251 17.63 0.03 -13.86
CA ALA A 251 16.64 0.18 -12.79
C ALA A 251 16.67 -1.01 -11.82
N HIS A 252 16.80 -2.25 -12.33
CA HIS A 252 16.94 -3.45 -11.50
C HIS A 252 18.24 -3.42 -10.69
N ALA A 253 19.38 -3.17 -11.33
CA ALA A 253 20.67 -3.06 -10.64
C ALA A 253 20.63 -2.01 -9.52
N PHE A 254 19.96 -0.88 -9.77
CA PHE A 254 19.72 0.16 -8.78
C PHE A 254 18.84 -0.30 -7.61
N CYS A 255 17.73 -1.01 -7.88
CA CYS A 255 16.91 -1.62 -6.83
C CYS A 255 17.71 -2.61 -5.97
N ASN A 256 18.56 -3.43 -6.59
CA ASN A 256 19.42 -4.37 -5.88
C ASN A 256 20.43 -3.64 -5.00
N TRP A 257 20.96 -2.51 -5.46
CA TRP A 257 21.87 -1.67 -4.69
C TRP A 257 21.16 -1.03 -3.49
N CYS A 258 19.98 -0.43 -3.70
CA CYS A 258 19.21 0.14 -2.60
C CYS A 258 18.74 -0.90 -1.59
N GLY A 259 18.44 -2.13 -2.03
CA GLY A 259 17.86 -3.17 -1.19
C GLY A 259 16.42 -2.86 -0.79
N LEU A 260 15.87 -3.64 0.15
CA LEU A 260 14.52 -3.38 0.64
C LEU A 260 14.51 -2.10 1.50
N PRO A 261 13.57 -1.16 1.28
CA PRO A 261 13.46 -0.01 2.14
C PRO A 261 13.14 -0.44 3.57
N ARG A 262 13.75 0.22 4.56
CA ARG A 262 13.42 0.02 5.96
C ARG A 262 11.98 0.50 6.18
N LEU A 263 11.07 -0.46 6.34
CA LEU A 263 9.65 -0.17 6.57
C LEU A 263 9.33 0.06 8.05
N TRP A 264 10.26 -0.24 8.96
CA TRP A 264 10.11 -0.18 10.42
C TRP A 264 11.46 -0.15 11.14
N GLY A 265 11.52 0.38 12.37
CA GLY A 265 12.73 0.42 13.20
C GLY A 265 13.45 1.78 13.19
N ARG A 266 14.30 2.01 14.21
CA ARG A 266 15.10 3.24 14.34
C ARG A 266 16.20 3.26 13.28
N VAL A 267 16.52 4.44 12.76
CA VAL A 267 17.68 4.61 11.87
C VAL A 267 18.93 4.61 12.73
N GLU A 268 19.88 3.74 12.41
CA GLU A 268 21.14 3.55 13.14
C GLU A 268 22.29 3.77 12.17
N ALA A 269 23.34 4.49 12.59
CA ALA A 269 24.59 4.56 11.83
C ALA A 269 25.51 3.45 12.35
N GLY A 270 25.92 2.54 11.46
CA GLY A 270 27.00 1.62 11.75
C GLY A 270 28.34 2.37 11.76
N VAL A 271 29.00 2.46 12.90
CA VAL A 271 30.40 2.94 12.98
C VAL A 271 31.30 1.71 12.99
N PRO A 272 32.27 1.58 12.06
CA PRO A 272 33.26 0.49 12.12
C PRO A 272 34.13 0.66 13.36
N LEU A 273 34.19 -0.35 14.23
CA LEU A 273 35.16 -0.40 15.33
C LEU A 273 36.35 -1.27 14.91
N GLY A 274 37.50 -0.63 14.69
CA GLY A 274 38.82 -1.26 14.78
C GLY A 274 39.68 -1.24 13.51
N PRO A 275 41.02 -1.13 13.64
CA PRO A 275 41.93 -1.20 12.50
C PRO A 275 41.97 -2.62 11.91
N PRO A 276 42.34 -2.78 10.63
CA PRO A 276 42.31 -4.06 9.94
C PRO A 276 43.38 -4.98 10.53
N LEU A 277 42.95 -5.95 11.35
CA LEU A 277 43.83 -7.01 11.83
C LEU A 277 44.19 -7.94 10.67
N ALA A 278 45.43 -7.86 10.22
CA ALA A 278 46.02 -8.80 9.30
C ALA A 278 46.31 -10.14 10.00
N LYS A 279 45.61 -11.21 9.60
CA LYS A 279 45.99 -12.66 9.65
C LYS A 279 44.73 -13.46 9.30
N GLY A 280 44.75 -14.62 8.65
CA GLY A 280 45.82 -15.58 8.36
C GLY A 280 45.22 -16.98 8.55
N LYS A 281 44.97 -17.67 7.43
CA LYS A 281 44.68 -19.11 7.22
C LYS A 281 43.85 -19.87 8.29
N ASN A 282 42.61 -20.19 7.91
CA ASN A 282 41.62 -21.08 8.56
C ASN A 282 40.92 -20.53 9.82
N ASP A 283 39.76 -19.88 9.66
CA ASP A 283 38.50 -20.24 10.36
C ASP A 283 37.39 -19.17 10.21
N THR A 284 36.16 -19.70 10.05
CA THR A 284 34.80 -19.15 10.20
C THR A 284 34.51 -17.67 9.95
N ASP A 285 33.61 -17.43 8.98
CA ASP A 285 32.94 -16.17 8.66
C ASP A 285 32.37 -15.47 9.90
N ARG A 286 33.12 -14.50 10.44
CA ARG A 286 32.54 -13.36 11.17
C ARG A 286 32.84 -12.11 10.37
N GLY A 287 31.79 -11.55 9.77
CA GLY A 287 31.84 -10.23 9.13
C GLY A 287 32.26 -9.14 10.12
N PRO A 288 32.61 -7.93 9.63
CA PRO A 288 33.04 -6.83 10.47
C PRO A 288 32.03 -6.55 11.58
N VAL A 289 32.52 -6.39 12.81
CA VAL A 289 31.72 -6.05 13.98
C VAL A 289 31.37 -4.56 13.88
N TYR A 290 30.14 -4.27 13.47
CA TYR A 290 29.58 -2.92 13.54
C TYR A 290 29.14 -2.62 14.96
N ALA A 291 29.62 -1.52 15.54
CA ALA A 291 28.91 -0.91 16.66
C ALA A 291 27.82 0.00 16.10
N TYR A 292 26.58 -0.35 16.40
CA TYR A 292 25.43 0.50 16.12
C TYR A 292 25.37 1.56 17.21
N ASN A 293 25.77 2.79 16.87
CA ASN A 293 25.46 3.91 17.74
C ASN A 293 24.02 4.35 17.45
N GLN A 294 23.19 4.40 18.49
CA GLN A 294 21.85 4.96 18.37
C GLN A 294 21.96 6.43 17.97
N LEU A 295 21.68 6.72 16.70
CA LEU A 295 21.58 8.09 16.21
C LEU A 295 20.49 8.83 16.98
N GLY A 296 20.67 10.14 17.15
CA GLY A 296 19.64 11.01 17.72
C GLY A 296 18.30 10.81 17.02
N ILE A 297 17.20 10.83 17.79
CA ILE A 297 15.84 10.58 17.31
C ILE A 297 15.48 11.45 16.09
N GLY A 298 16.12 12.63 15.96
CA GLY A 298 16.00 13.54 14.81
C GLY A 298 16.29 12.90 13.45
N TRP A 299 17.21 11.94 13.36
CA TRP A 299 17.50 11.23 12.10
C TRP A 299 16.39 10.25 11.70
N THR A 300 15.78 9.62 12.70
CA THR A 300 14.61 8.76 12.50
C THR A 300 13.38 9.61 12.16
N ILE A 301 13.23 10.78 12.81
CA ILE A 301 12.22 11.78 12.46
C ILE A 301 12.40 12.25 11.01
N ALA A 302 13.63 12.59 10.58
CA ALA A 302 13.90 13.03 9.21
C ALA A 302 13.65 11.92 8.16
N TYR A 303 14.09 10.68 8.43
CA TYR A 303 13.82 9.54 7.55
C TYR A 303 12.32 9.28 7.37
N TYR A 304 11.56 9.33 8.47
CA TYR A 304 10.12 9.17 8.41
C TYR A 304 9.40 10.42 7.89
N ALA A 305 9.97 11.62 8.02
CA ALA A 305 9.47 12.84 7.40
C ALA A 305 9.57 12.79 5.86
N ILE A 306 10.54 12.05 5.31
CA ILE A 306 10.72 11.82 3.86
C ILE A 306 9.75 10.76 3.32
N LEU A 307 9.08 9.99 4.17
CA LEU A 307 7.86 9.25 3.81
C LEU A 307 6.66 10.16 4.07
N PRO A 308 6.21 10.96 3.07
CA PRO A 308 5.13 11.90 3.30
C PRO A 308 3.91 11.14 3.80
N LEU A 309 3.41 11.54 4.97
CA LEU A 309 2.13 11.06 5.47
C LEU A 309 1.00 11.58 4.57
N ASN A 310 1.17 12.77 3.99
CA ASN A 310 0.20 13.40 3.11
C ASN A 310 -0.16 12.46 1.94
N GLY A 311 -1.46 12.27 1.72
CA GLY A 311 -2.00 11.38 0.68
C GLY A 311 -1.98 9.88 1.05
N THR A 312 -1.57 9.50 2.25
CA THR A 312 -1.61 8.08 2.71
C THR A 312 -2.93 7.69 3.37
N MET A 313 -3.84 8.64 3.57
CA MET A 313 -5.20 8.38 4.05
C MET A 313 -5.94 7.43 3.10
N ALA A 314 -6.58 6.39 3.65
CA ALA A 314 -7.48 5.57 2.84
C ALA A 314 -8.67 6.45 2.40
N ALA A 315 -8.97 6.48 1.10
CA ALA A 315 -10.10 7.26 0.60
C ALA A 315 -11.42 6.61 1.04
N TYR A 316 -12.35 7.41 1.56
CA TYR A 316 -13.71 7.02 1.91
C TYR A 316 -14.67 8.15 1.54
N ALA A 317 -15.91 7.83 1.20
CA ALA A 317 -16.95 8.81 0.92
C ALA A 317 -17.62 9.27 2.21
N GLN A 318 -17.90 8.31 3.11
CA GLN A 318 -18.49 8.57 4.43
C GLN A 318 -17.92 7.61 5.46
N GLN A 319 -17.86 8.03 6.72
CA GLN A 319 -17.54 7.19 7.85
C GLN A 319 -18.77 7.08 8.74
N ILE A 320 -19.26 5.85 8.93
CA ILE A 320 -20.26 5.54 9.93
C ILE A 320 -19.57 4.98 11.17
N LEU A 321 -19.81 5.64 12.29
CA LEU A 321 -19.17 5.36 13.56
C LEU A 321 -20.20 4.83 14.54
N ILE A 322 -20.22 3.51 14.73
CA ILE A 322 -21.20 2.80 15.53
C ILE A 322 -20.83 2.91 17.01
N CYS A 323 -21.78 3.31 17.85
CA CYS A 323 -21.59 3.47 19.30
C CYS A 323 -21.72 2.10 19.97
N THR A 324 -20.61 1.46 20.31
CA THR A 324 -20.62 0.09 20.89
C THR A 324 -20.37 0.08 22.39
N GLY A 325 -19.84 1.17 22.96
CA GLY A 325 -19.33 1.24 24.34
C GLY A 325 -18.10 0.38 24.60
N GLN A 326 -17.60 -0.33 23.58
CA GLN A 326 -16.43 -1.21 23.70
C GLN A 326 -15.16 -0.46 23.36
N ARG A 327 -14.07 -0.80 24.06
CA ARG A 327 -12.78 -0.11 23.92
C ARG A 327 -11.78 -0.85 23.04
N ASP A 328 -12.04 -2.12 22.74
CA ASP A 328 -11.29 -2.95 21.79
C ASP A 328 -12.23 -3.94 21.08
N TRP A 329 -11.76 -4.53 19.99
CA TRP A 329 -12.53 -5.39 19.09
C TRP A 329 -11.69 -6.56 18.60
N THR A 330 -12.37 -7.62 18.13
CA THR A 330 -11.67 -8.69 17.41
C THR A 330 -11.22 -8.19 16.03
N SER A 331 -10.23 -8.86 15.44
CA SER A 331 -9.60 -8.45 14.16
C SER A 331 -10.60 -8.12 13.03
N ARG A 332 -11.79 -8.71 13.11
CA ARG A 332 -12.96 -8.53 12.24
C ARG A 332 -14.13 -8.06 13.10
N ILE A 333 -14.51 -6.81 12.93
CA ILE A 333 -15.59 -6.19 13.72
C ILE A 333 -16.96 -6.86 13.53
N GLU A 334 -17.15 -7.62 12.45
CA GLU A 334 -18.35 -8.41 12.18
C GLU A 334 -18.53 -9.62 13.11
N ASP A 335 -17.44 -10.11 13.71
CA ASP A 335 -17.43 -11.24 14.63
C ASP A 335 -17.84 -10.84 16.07
N ASP A 336 -17.83 -9.53 16.36
CA ASP A 336 -18.19 -8.96 17.66
C ASP A 336 -19.71 -8.71 17.79
N GLY A 337 -20.17 -8.44 19.02
CA GLY A 337 -21.54 -7.96 19.24
C GLY A 337 -22.62 -8.95 18.83
N LYS A 338 -22.37 -10.27 18.93
CA LYS A 338 -23.34 -11.31 18.50
C LYS A 338 -24.70 -11.21 19.18
N HIS A 339 -24.72 -10.72 20.42
CA HIS A 339 -25.93 -10.55 21.24
C HIS A 339 -26.29 -9.07 21.47
N HIS A 340 -25.76 -8.17 20.65
CA HIS A 340 -25.98 -6.73 20.79
C HIS A 340 -26.46 -6.14 19.47
N ALA A 341 -27.44 -5.23 19.53
CA ALA A 341 -28.01 -4.56 18.35
C ALA A 341 -26.94 -3.92 17.45
N TRP A 342 -25.95 -3.24 18.04
CA TRP A 342 -24.85 -2.63 17.28
C TRP A 342 -24.06 -3.67 16.46
N GLY A 343 -23.93 -4.92 16.91
CA GLY A 343 -23.27 -5.97 16.14
C GLY A 343 -24.11 -6.42 14.95
N HIS A 344 -25.44 -6.46 15.11
CA HIS A 344 -26.37 -6.69 13.99
C HIS A 344 -26.27 -5.56 12.96
N LEU A 345 -26.15 -4.30 13.40
CA LEU A 345 -25.90 -3.16 12.51
C LEU A 345 -24.61 -3.34 11.69
N VAL A 346 -23.48 -3.67 12.35
CA VAL A 346 -22.20 -3.92 11.67
C VAL A 346 -22.35 -5.00 10.59
N ARG A 347 -22.92 -6.16 10.95
CA ARG A 347 -23.11 -7.28 10.03
C ARG A 347 -24.05 -6.92 8.87
N GLY A 348 -25.15 -6.23 9.16
CA GLY A 348 -26.12 -5.78 8.16
C GLY A 348 -25.52 -4.80 7.16
N LEU A 349 -24.77 -3.80 7.64
CA LEU A 349 -24.05 -2.85 6.77
C LEU A 349 -23.00 -3.56 5.91
N LYS A 350 -22.23 -4.51 6.48
CA LYS A 350 -21.28 -5.32 5.71
C LYS A 350 -21.96 -6.21 4.68
N ARG A 351 -23.14 -6.76 4.99
CA ARG A 351 -23.95 -7.57 4.04
C ARG A 351 -24.49 -6.73 2.88
N LEU A 352 -24.90 -5.49 3.14
CA LEU A 352 -25.49 -4.60 2.14
C LEU A 352 -24.45 -3.89 1.27
N LEU A 353 -23.39 -3.34 1.90
CA LEU A 353 -22.40 -2.48 1.24
C LEU A 353 -21.07 -3.20 0.92
N GLY A 354 -20.81 -4.34 1.57
CA GLY A 354 -19.59 -5.13 1.33
C GLY A 354 -19.58 -5.86 -0.01
N ARG A 355 -18.49 -6.58 -0.29
CA ARG A 355 -18.30 -7.27 -1.57
C ARG A 355 -19.45 -8.25 -1.85
N GLY A 356 -20.15 -8.05 -2.96
CA GLY A 356 -21.29 -8.87 -3.37
C GLY A 356 -22.63 -8.48 -2.73
N GLY A 357 -22.65 -7.45 -1.87
CA GLY A 357 -23.86 -6.91 -1.29
C GLY A 357 -24.75 -6.16 -2.28
N ARG A 358 -26.04 -6.04 -1.96
CA ARG A 358 -27.04 -5.38 -2.82
C ARG A 358 -26.64 -3.96 -3.23
N TYR A 359 -25.99 -3.21 -2.35
CA TYR A 359 -25.58 -1.83 -2.56
C TYR A 359 -24.06 -1.67 -2.69
N ALA A 360 -23.35 -2.74 -3.05
CA ALA A 360 -21.91 -2.71 -3.26
C ALA A 360 -21.54 -1.77 -4.42
N ASP A 361 -20.79 -0.71 -4.10
CA ASP A 361 -20.19 0.21 -5.07
C ASP A 361 -18.70 0.41 -4.73
N PRO A 362 -17.76 -0.03 -5.59
CA PRO A 362 -16.33 0.12 -5.35
C PRO A 362 -15.87 1.60 -5.36
N PHE A 363 -16.69 2.52 -5.87
CA PHE A 363 -16.37 3.95 -5.92
C PHE A 363 -16.99 4.76 -4.79
N ASN A 364 -17.95 4.20 -4.03
CA ASN A 364 -18.55 4.82 -2.85
C ASN A 364 -18.16 4.04 -1.58
N ASN A 365 -16.91 4.22 -1.13
CA ASN A 365 -16.39 3.50 0.02
C ASN A 365 -16.95 4.06 1.35
N ILE A 366 -17.79 3.27 2.03
CA ILE A 366 -18.31 3.60 3.36
C ILE A 366 -17.44 2.94 4.44
N LEU A 367 -16.73 3.77 5.20
CA LEU A 367 -15.89 3.32 6.30
C LEU A 367 -16.77 3.00 7.52
N VAL A 368 -16.99 1.71 7.77
CA VAL A 368 -17.70 1.22 8.96
C VAL A 368 -16.69 1.07 10.11
N SER A 369 -16.83 1.89 11.13
CA SER A 369 -16.00 1.90 12.33
C SER A 369 -16.83 1.65 13.58
N ASN A 370 -16.36 0.80 14.49
CA ASN A 370 -16.91 0.73 15.84
C ASN A 370 -16.23 1.77 16.72
N SER A 371 -16.90 2.22 17.77
CA SER A 371 -16.37 3.21 18.70
C SER A 371 -16.66 2.89 20.15
N SER A 372 -15.81 3.42 21.02
CA SER A 372 -16.00 3.35 22.47
C SER A 372 -17.09 4.29 22.98
N PHE A 373 -17.80 5.00 22.11
CA PHE A 373 -18.93 5.81 22.52
C PHE A 373 -20.07 4.91 23.00
N PRO A 374 -20.72 5.25 24.12
CA PRO A 374 -21.80 4.46 24.66
C PRO A 374 -23.00 4.45 23.70
N PRO A 375 -23.71 3.32 23.55
CA PRO A 375 -24.97 3.29 22.81
C PRO A 375 -26.00 4.26 23.44
N SER A 376 -26.84 4.87 22.60
CA SER A 376 -27.98 5.70 23.04
C SER A 376 -28.89 4.92 23.99
N ALA A 377 -29.46 5.61 25.00
CA ALA A 377 -30.48 5.04 25.88
C ALA A 377 -31.70 4.49 25.11
N ALA A 378 -32.03 5.07 23.95
CA ALA A 378 -33.09 4.58 23.06
C ALA A 378 -32.76 3.20 22.43
N SER A 379 -31.47 2.92 22.21
CA SER A 379 -31.01 1.62 21.68
C SER A 379 -30.96 0.52 22.75
N THR A 380 -30.89 0.90 24.04
CA THR A 380 -30.98 -0.08 25.14
C THR A 380 -32.42 -0.49 25.45
N SER A 381 -33.43 0.31 25.11
CA SER A 381 -34.84 -0.02 25.31
C SER A 381 -35.47 -0.79 24.14
N THR A 382 -34.91 -0.68 22.93
CA THR A 382 -35.36 -1.41 21.73
C THR A 382 -34.25 -2.32 21.20
N PRO A 383 -34.36 -3.66 21.34
CA PRO A 383 -33.26 -4.58 21.03
C PRO A 383 -32.89 -4.66 19.54
N SER A 384 -33.67 -4.03 18.67
CA SER A 384 -33.50 -4.04 17.21
C SER A 384 -32.87 -2.76 16.65
N THR A 385 -32.48 -1.78 17.49
CA THR A 385 -31.90 -0.51 17.03
C THR A 385 -30.51 -0.25 17.61
N ALA A 386 -29.68 0.52 16.88
CA ALA A 386 -28.34 0.90 17.31
C ALA A 386 -28.06 2.37 16.98
N SER A 387 -27.10 3.00 17.68
CA SER A 387 -26.77 4.42 17.46
C SER A 387 -25.42 4.59 16.75
N ALA A 388 -25.31 5.64 15.94
CA ALA A 388 -24.08 5.92 15.20
C ALA A 388 -23.93 7.40 14.83
N PHE A 389 -22.69 7.84 14.68
CA PHE A 389 -22.34 9.11 14.05
C PHE A 389 -22.08 8.89 12.55
N LEU A 390 -22.36 9.90 11.73
CA LEU A 390 -22.12 9.89 10.30
C LEU A 390 -21.34 11.13 9.87
N PHE A 391 -20.17 10.90 9.28
CA PHE A 391 -19.28 11.92 8.74
C PHE A 391 -19.07 11.71 7.23
N PRO A 392 -18.83 12.76 6.44
CA PRO A 392 -18.66 14.18 6.82
C PRO A 392 -19.99 14.96 6.85
N SER A 393 -21.14 14.30 7.00
CA SER A 393 -22.44 14.99 7.12
C SER A 393 -22.68 15.61 8.49
N PHE A 394 -21.87 15.26 9.51
CA PHE A 394 -21.98 15.75 10.88
C PHE A 394 -23.37 15.48 11.48
N LYS A 395 -23.79 14.20 11.43
CA LYS A 395 -25.09 13.76 11.98
C LYS A 395 -24.89 12.68 13.03
N TYR A 396 -25.72 12.69 14.07
CA TYR A 396 -25.85 11.62 15.05
C TYR A 396 -27.23 10.98 14.93
N PHE A 397 -27.26 9.66 14.86
CA PHE A 397 -28.47 8.86 14.81
C PHE A 397 -28.62 8.10 16.13
N PRO A 398 -29.59 8.46 16.98
CA PRO A 398 -29.82 7.75 18.24
C PRO A 398 -30.48 6.38 18.03
N SER A 399 -31.18 6.16 16.92
CA SER A 399 -31.88 4.92 16.60
C SER A 399 -31.80 4.56 15.10
N ILE A 400 -31.00 3.56 14.76
CA ILE A 400 -30.89 2.96 13.42
C ILE A 400 -31.41 1.52 13.49
N PRO A 401 -32.42 1.13 12.68
CA PRO A 401 -32.86 -0.26 12.58
C PRO A 401 -31.74 -1.19 12.14
N THR A 402 -31.67 -2.36 12.76
CA THR A 402 -30.58 -3.33 12.50
C THR A 402 -31.00 -4.52 11.64
N GLU A 403 -32.31 -4.69 11.46
CA GLU A 403 -32.90 -5.73 10.64
C GLU A 403 -32.97 -5.31 9.16
N ILE A 404 -32.97 -6.31 8.27
CA ILE A 404 -33.15 -6.12 6.83
C ILE A 404 -34.38 -6.92 6.45
N LEU A 405 -35.41 -6.24 5.95
CA LEU A 405 -36.69 -6.85 5.60
C LEU A 405 -36.70 -7.22 4.11
N ASP A 406 -37.24 -8.41 3.80
CA ASP A 406 -37.21 -8.95 2.43
C ASP A 406 -38.32 -8.37 1.52
N SER A 407 -39.34 -7.70 2.08
CA SER A 407 -40.45 -7.09 1.33
C SER A 407 -40.34 -5.56 1.31
N THR A 408 -40.61 -4.98 0.14
CA THR A 408 -40.63 -3.51 -0.07
C THR A 408 -41.79 -2.79 0.63
N ASP A 409 -42.79 -3.54 1.11
CA ASP A 409 -43.99 -3.03 1.79
C ASP A 409 -43.87 -3.03 3.33
N ALA A 410 -42.75 -3.51 3.88
CA ALA A 410 -42.56 -3.64 5.31
C ALA A 410 -41.67 -2.53 5.88
N GLY A 411 -42.30 -1.45 6.36
CA GLY A 411 -41.72 -0.53 7.35
C GLY A 411 -40.36 0.12 7.04
N THR A 412 -39.74 0.71 8.08
CA THR A 412 -38.39 1.30 8.00
C THR A 412 -37.38 0.27 8.51
N ASP A 413 -36.44 -0.14 7.65
CA ASP A 413 -35.40 -1.12 7.96
C ASP A 413 -33.98 -0.54 7.74
N LEU A 414 -32.95 -1.38 7.89
CA LEU A 414 -31.57 -0.97 7.64
C LEU A 414 -31.33 -0.60 6.15
N SER A 415 -32.06 -1.22 5.21
CA SER A 415 -31.97 -0.88 3.79
C SER A 415 -32.50 0.51 3.52
N THR A 416 -33.55 0.95 4.22
CA THR A 416 -34.06 2.32 4.18
C THR A 416 -33.00 3.31 4.66
N PHE A 417 -32.30 3.02 5.75
CA PHE A 417 -31.20 3.85 6.24
C PHE A 417 -30.05 3.98 5.23
N VAL A 418 -29.63 2.86 4.62
CA VAL A 418 -28.58 2.85 3.59
C VAL A 418 -28.97 3.72 2.40
N GLN A 419 -30.19 3.56 1.90
CA GLN A 419 -30.69 4.33 0.76
C GLN A 419 -30.85 5.82 1.05
N ALA A 420 -31.27 6.17 2.27
CA ALA A 420 -31.44 7.55 2.71
C ALA A 420 -30.08 8.27 2.87
N TYR A 421 -29.12 7.65 3.54
CA TYR A 421 -27.94 8.38 4.04
C TYR A 421 -26.57 7.90 3.55
N LEU A 422 -26.43 6.65 3.08
CA LEU A 422 -25.12 6.04 2.77
C LEU A 422 -24.83 5.89 1.27
N LEU A 423 -25.86 5.84 0.43
CA LEU A 423 -25.67 5.81 -1.02
C LEU A 423 -25.15 7.16 -1.55
N PRO A 424 -24.43 7.19 -2.67
CA PRO A 424 -23.96 8.44 -3.27
C PRO A 424 -25.11 9.24 -3.89
N LYS A 425 -25.02 10.58 -3.84
CA LYS A 425 -25.94 11.48 -4.56
C LYS A 425 -25.73 11.44 -6.08
N LYS A 426 -24.49 11.20 -6.50
CA LYS A 426 -24.07 11.10 -7.89
C LYS A 426 -23.10 9.92 -8.03
N LEU A 427 -23.39 9.03 -8.96
CA LEU A 427 -22.52 7.89 -9.26
C LEU A 427 -21.23 8.33 -9.98
N SER A 428 -20.18 7.53 -9.83
CA SER A 428 -18.93 7.68 -10.57
C SER A 428 -19.17 7.61 -12.08
N ALA A 429 -18.38 8.33 -12.87
CA ALA A 429 -18.41 8.22 -14.34
C ALA A 429 -18.13 6.77 -14.83
N MET A 430 -17.43 5.97 -14.02
CA MET A 430 -17.20 4.55 -14.30
C MET A 430 -18.48 3.70 -14.21
N SER A 431 -19.56 4.23 -13.64
CA SER A 431 -20.86 3.58 -13.51
C SER A 431 -21.81 3.90 -14.68
N GLU A 432 -21.37 4.69 -15.68
CA GLU A 432 -22.18 5.07 -16.85
C GLU A 432 -22.68 3.84 -17.65
N SER A 433 -21.90 2.77 -17.70
CA SER A 433 -22.24 1.54 -18.41
C SER A 433 -23.23 0.63 -17.66
N LEU A 434 -23.62 0.96 -16.43
CA LEU A 434 -24.59 0.15 -15.68
C LEU A 434 -26.02 0.34 -16.22
N PRO A 435 -26.89 -0.68 -16.13
CA PRO A 435 -28.31 -0.52 -16.43
C PRO A 435 -28.97 0.55 -15.56
N GLU A 436 -29.94 1.31 -16.09
CA GLU A 436 -30.61 2.40 -15.36
C GLU A 436 -31.29 1.93 -14.06
N VAL A 437 -31.86 0.73 -14.06
CA VAL A 437 -32.42 0.12 -12.85
C VAL A 437 -31.35 0.00 -11.76
N ARG A 438 -30.14 -0.45 -12.13
CA ARG A 438 -29.04 -0.62 -11.19
C ARG A 438 -28.50 0.74 -10.72
N LYS A 439 -28.47 1.74 -11.59
CA LYS A 439 -28.10 3.10 -11.21
C LYS A 439 -29.08 3.68 -10.19
N ALA A 440 -30.39 3.50 -10.41
CA ALA A 440 -31.42 3.94 -9.49
C ALA A 440 -31.32 3.25 -8.11
N GLU A 441 -31.01 1.94 -8.08
CA GLU A 441 -30.78 1.21 -6.82
C GLU A 441 -29.55 1.69 -6.04
N LEU A 442 -28.53 2.17 -6.74
CA LEU A 442 -27.26 2.63 -6.14
C LEU A 442 -27.23 4.12 -5.85
N THR A 443 -28.30 4.86 -6.14
CA THR A 443 -28.37 6.31 -5.92
C THR A 443 -29.15 6.61 -4.65
N ARG A 444 -28.71 7.64 -3.91
CA ARG A 444 -29.38 8.11 -2.68
C ARG A 444 -30.83 8.51 -2.94
N LYS A 445 -31.70 8.23 -1.96
CA LYS A 445 -33.13 8.53 -1.94
C LYS A 445 -33.47 9.50 -0.80
N PRO A 446 -33.37 10.82 -1.01
CA PRO A 446 -33.59 11.82 0.03
C PRO A 446 -34.99 11.77 0.65
N GLU A 447 -35.98 11.30 -0.10
CA GLU A 447 -37.36 11.13 0.36
C GLU A 447 -37.49 10.13 1.54
N LEU A 448 -36.50 9.24 1.73
CA LEU A 448 -36.46 8.30 2.84
C LEU A 448 -35.84 8.90 4.12
N GLU A 449 -35.27 10.10 4.06
CA GLU A 449 -34.66 10.77 5.23
C GLU A 449 -35.71 11.08 6.32
N SER A 450 -36.97 11.33 5.94
CA SER A 450 -38.07 11.62 6.87
C SER A 450 -38.43 10.44 7.79
N ALA A 451 -37.96 9.23 7.47
CA ALA A 451 -38.11 8.06 8.35
C ALA A 451 -37.23 8.14 9.61
N PHE A 452 -36.28 9.08 9.67
CA PHE A 452 -35.31 9.24 10.76
C PHE A 452 -35.41 10.64 11.39
N ALA A 453 -36.56 10.92 12.03
CA ALA A 453 -36.88 12.24 12.57
C ALA A 453 -36.09 12.62 13.84
N ASP A 454 -35.46 11.66 14.50
CA ASP A 454 -34.66 11.82 15.72
C ASP A 454 -33.17 12.10 15.44
N VAL A 455 -32.80 12.31 14.18
CA VAL A 455 -31.43 12.67 13.79
C VAL A 455 -31.03 14.03 14.38
N VAL A 456 -29.81 14.10 14.92
CA VAL A 456 -29.23 15.31 15.49
C VAL A 456 -28.10 15.81 14.59
N ASP A 457 -28.17 17.08 14.17
CA ASP A 457 -27.06 17.74 13.49
C ASP A 457 -26.00 18.19 14.50
N LEU A 458 -24.73 17.96 14.17
CA LEU A 458 -23.58 18.27 15.01
C LEU A 458 -22.92 19.55 14.51
N ASP A 459 -23.32 20.68 15.05
CA ASP A 459 -22.85 22.00 14.62
C ASP A 459 -21.72 22.54 15.50
N HIS A 460 -21.56 22.02 16.73
CA HIS A 460 -20.70 22.65 17.72
C HIS A 460 -19.59 21.75 18.29
N SER A 461 -19.86 20.46 18.49
CA SER A 461 -18.96 19.54 19.17
C SER A 461 -17.93 18.90 18.22
N PRO A 462 -16.62 19.18 18.35
CA PRO A 462 -15.59 18.42 17.65
C PRO A 462 -15.57 16.96 18.11
N VAL A 463 -15.27 16.07 17.16
CA VAL A 463 -15.20 14.62 17.40
C VAL A 463 -13.79 14.12 17.07
N ILE A 464 -13.10 13.64 18.10
CA ILE A 464 -11.73 13.14 18.07
C ILE A 464 -11.78 11.62 18.18
N LEU A 465 -11.34 10.95 17.13
CA LEU A 465 -11.38 9.51 17.00
C LEU A 465 -9.97 8.93 16.96
N ILE A 466 -9.64 8.04 17.88
CA ILE A 466 -8.30 7.47 18.06
C ILE A 466 -8.34 5.98 17.74
N CYS A 467 -7.56 5.54 16.76
CA CYS A 467 -7.51 4.12 16.42
C CYS A 467 -6.94 3.30 17.60
N GLY A 468 -7.77 2.47 18.23
CA GLY A 468 -7.42 1.66 19.40
C GLY A 468 -7.52 0.15 19.23
N HIS A 469 -7.66 -0.32 17.99
CA HIS A 469 -7.94 -1.73 17.69
C HIS A 469 -6.71 -2.64 17.89
N GLY A 470 -6.57 -3.20 19.09
CA GLY A 470 -5.45 -4.06 19.50
C GLY A 470 -5.45 -5.40 18.78
N GLY A 471 -6.63 -5.99 18.56
CA GLY A 471 -6.81 -7.25 17.81
C GLY A 471 -6.32 -7.22 16.35
N ARG A 472 -6.10 -6.03 15.78
CA ARG A 472 -5.62 -5.85 14.41
C ARG A 472 -4.27 -5.13 14.31
N ASP A 473 -3.98 -4.22 15.23
CA ASP A 473 -2.67 -3.57 15.37
C ASP A 473 -2.37 -3.30 16.85
N MET A 474 -1.52 -4.15 17.44
CA MET A 474 -1.12 -4.04 18.85
C MET A 474 -0.58 -2.66 19.22
N ARG A 475 0.10 -1.97 18.29
CA ARG A 475 0.65 -0.62 18.56
C ARG A 475 -0.46 0.41 18.74
N CYS A 476 -1.54 0.28 17.97
CA CYS A 476 -2.74 1.11 18.15
C CYS A 476 -3.42 0.79 19.49
N GLY A 477 -3.55 -0.49 19.84
CA GLY A 477 -4.10 -0.91 21.13
C GLY A 477 -3.33 -0.36 22.33
N VAL A 478 -1.99 -0.37 22.28
CA VAL A 478 -1.14 0.16 23.35
C VAL A 478 -1.16 1.70 23.42
N MET A 479 -1.09 2.38 22.26
CA MET A 479 -0.97 3.84 22.22
C MET A 479 -2.29 4.57 22.49
N ALA A 480 -3.42 3.98 22.10
CA ALA A 480 -4.72 4.65 22.10
C ALA A 480 -5.20 5.13 23.48
N PRO A 481 -5.11 4.36 24.57
CA PRO A 481 -5.51 4.84 25.90
C PRO A 481 -4.68 6.04 26.38
N VAL A 482 -3.39 6.05 26.05
CA VAL A 482 -2.48 7.15 26.42
C VAL A 482 -2.86 8.42 25.66
N LEU A 483 -3.13 8.30 24.35
CA LEU A 483 -3.60 9.43 23.55
C LEU A 483 -4.98 9.93 23.99
N GLU A 484 -5.92 9.03 24.30
CA GLU A 484 -7.25 9.41 24.77
C GLU A 484 -7.16 10.23 26.05
N ASN A 485 -6.39 9.77 27.04
CA ASN A 485 -6.20 10.48 28.30
C ASN A 485 -5.58 11.87 28.08
N GLU A 486 -4.58 11.97 27.21
CA GLU A 486 -3.94 13.26 26.93
C GLU A 486 -4.89 14.21 26.17
N PHE A 487 -5.66 13.73 25.20
CA PHE A 487 -6.67 14.55 24.51
C PHE A 487 -7.74 15.04 25.49
N ARG A 488 -8.25 14.16 26.35
CA ARG A 488 -9.23 14.52 27.38
C ARG A 488 -8.66 15.59 28.31
N LYS A 489 -7.44 15.41 28.82
CA LYS A 489 -6.77 16.40 29.68
C LYS A 489 -6.64 17.76 28.99
N VAL A 490 -6.03 17.80 27.81
CA VAL A 490 -5.77 19.05 27.09
C VAL A 490 -7.07 19.75 26.68
N LEU A 491 -8.09 19.02 26.23
CA LEU A 491 -9.39 19.61 25.89
C LEU A 491 -10.10 20.16 27.13
N GLY A 492 -10.06 19.44 28.25
CA GLY A 492 -10.58 19.91 29.54
C GLY A 492 -9.92 21.20 30.00
N ASP A 493 -8.59 21.28 29.92
CA ASP A 493 -7.82 22.49 30.25
C ASP A 493 -8.18 23.69 29.34
N LYS A 494 -8.67 23.42 28.12
CA LYS A 494 -9.15 24.46 27.19
C LYS A 494 -10.63 24.81 27.37
N GLY A 495 -11.32 24.20 28.34
CA GLY A 495 -12.70 24.48 28.73
C GLY A 495 -13.76 23.62 28.04
N PHE A 496 -13.37 22.51 27.41
CA PHE A 496 -14.35 21.58 26.84
C PHE A 496 -14.91 20.63 27.92
N THR A 497 -16.23 20.49 27.96
CA THR A 497 -16.87 19.35 28.62
C THR A 497 -16.66 18.12 27.74
N LEU A 498 -16.42 16.98 28.37
CA LEU A 498 -16.16 15.72 27.69
C LEU A 498 -17.26 14.75 28.08
N ALA A 499 -17.79 14.01 27.11
CA ALA A 499 -18.75 12.96 27.38
C ALA A 499 -18.18 11.98 28.42
N GLY A 500 -18.81 11.99 29.62
CA GLY A 500 -18.59 11.05 30.70
C GLY A 500 -19.75 10.06 30.82
N SER A 501 -19.61 9.06 31.69
CA SER A 501 -20.69 8.12 31.99
C SER A 501 -21.85 8.84 32.71
N GLY A 502 -22.77 9.42 31.94
CA GLY A 502 -23.99 10.08 32.46
C GLY A 502 -24.35 11.42 31.83
N ASP A 503 -23.50 12.02 30.99
CA ASP A 503 -23.85 13.25 30.24
C ASP A 503 -24.57 12.86 28.93
N HIS A 504 -25.81 13.32 28.77
CA HIS A 504 -26.65 13.08 27.59
C HIS A 504 -26.44 14.13 26.49
N THR A 505 -25.54 15.09 26.68
CA THR A 505 -25.24 16.13 25.70
C THR A 505 -24.59 15.52 24.45
N ILE A 506 -25.29 15.58 23.32
CA ILE A 506 -24.77 15.12 22.02
C ILE A 506 -24.04 16.25 21.29
N ASP A 507 -24.64 17.45 21.25
CA ASP A 507 -24.04 18.64 20.62
C ASP A 507 -24.26 19.88 21.48
N SER A 508 -23.18 20.60 21.80
CA SER A 508 -23.27 21.93 22.42
C SER A 508 -21.98 22.72 22.26
N PRO A 509 -22.04 24.07 22.30
CA PRO A 509 -20.84 24.90 22.37
C PRO A 509 -20.01 24.56 23.60
N GLY A 510 -18.73 24.22 23.39
CA GLY A 510 -17.83 23.85 24.48
C GLY A 510 -17.94 22.39 24.92
N HIS A 511 -18.57 21.52 24.15
CA HIS A 511 -18.51 20.08 24.32
C HIS A 511 -17.59 19.42 23.29
N ALA A 512 -16.91 18.32 23.63
CA ALA A 512 -16.09 17.56 22.69
C ALA A 512 -16.21 16.05 22.92
N HIS A 513 -16.24 15.29 21.82
CA HIS A 513 -16.25 13.84 21.85
C HIS A 513 -14.84 13.30 21.65
N VAL A 514 -14.36 12.47 22.58
CA VAL A 514 -13.08 11.75 22.44
C VAL A 514 -13.34 10.26 22.61
N GLY A 515 -13.04 9.48 21.58
CA GLY A 515 -13.35 8.05 21.58
C GLY A 515 -12.30 7.20 20.86
N LEU A 516 -12.20 5.96 21.30
CA LEU A 516 -11.43 4.93 20.61
C LEU A 516 -12.25 4.36 19.47
N ILE A 517 -11.60 3.99 18.37
CA ILE A 517 -12.26 3.41 17.20
C ILE A 517 -11.56 2.15 16.70
N SER A 518 -12.34 1.30 16.03
CA SER A 518 -11.80 0.15 15.32
C SER A 518 -10.85 0.58 14.18
N HIS A 519 -9.95 -0.31 13.78
CA HIS A 519 -8.84 0.00 12.87
C HIS A 519 -9.27 0.77 11.62
N VAL A 520 -8.79 2.01 11.50
CA VAL A 520 -8.94 2.85 10.31
C VAL A 520 -7.63 2.84 9.53
N GLY A 521 -7.70 2.40 8.27
CA GLY A 521 -6.60 1.85 7.50
C GLY A 521 -5.23 2.55 7.59
N GLY A 522 -4.19 1.73 7.59
CA GLY A 522 -2.80 2.17 7.61
C GLY A 522 -1.99 1.43 8.66
N HIS A 523 -1.83 0.11 8.51
CA HIS A 523 -0.99 -0.75 9.36
C HIS A 523 0.51 -0.34 9.34
N LYS A 524 0.86 0.75 8.65
CA LYS A 524 2.22 1.28 8.55
C LYS A 524 2.55 2.26 9.68
N TYR A 525 1.55 2.89 10.33
CA TYR A 525 1.76 3.97 11.29
C TYR A 525 0.82 3.84 12.51
N ALA A 526 1.39 3.84 13.72
CA ALA A 526 0.61 3.96 14.97
C ALA A 526 0.21 5.43 15.23
N GLY A 527 -0.68 5.68 16.18
CA GLY A 527 -1.14 7.04 16.50
C GLY A 527 -2.01 7.65 15.41
N ASN A 528 -2.96 6.87 14.88
CA ASN A 528 -3.96 7.38 13.93
C ASN A 528 -5.06 8.12 14.68
N VAL A 529 -5.24 9.39 14.33
CA VAL A 529 -6.25 10.26 14.94
C VAL A 529 -7.04 10.93 13.82
N ILE A 530 -8.36 10.85 13.86
CA ILE A 530 -9.25 11.59 12.97
C ILE A 530 -9.94 12.68 13.79
N VAL A 531 -9.87 13.92 13.33
CA VAL A 531 -10.49 15.07 13.97
C VAL A 531 -11.57 15.61 13.04
N TYR A 532 -12.83 15.45 13.41
CA TYR A 532 -13.96 16.06 12.71
C TYR A 532 -14.30 17.39 13.37
N ILE A 533 -14.17 18.47 12.60
CA ILE A 533 -14.48 19.83 13.04
C ILE A 533 -15.88 20.20 12.51
N PRO A 534 -16.86 20.46 13.38
CA PRO A 534 -18.23 20.69 12.98
C PRO A 534 -18.40 22.02 12.23
N PRO A 535 -19.42 22.13 11.36
CA PRO A 535 -19.61 23.29 10.48
C PRO A 535 -19.92 24.60 11.21
N GLY A 536 -20.52 24.55 12.40
CA GLY A 536 -20.81 25.74 13.22
C GLY A 536 -19.65 26.21 14.10
N MET A 537 -18.50 25.52 14.07
CA MET A 537 -17.33 25.89 14.89
C MET A 537 -16.72 27.23 14.46
N ARG A 538 -16.33 28.05 15.44
CA ARG A 538 -15.65 29.34 15.25
C ARG A 538 -14.27 29.31 15.89
N LYS A 539 -13.36 30.18 15.44
CA LYS A 539 -12.02 30.27 16.02
C LYS A 539 -12.11 30.81 17.46
N LYS A 540 -11.30 30.28 18.38
CA LYS A 540 -11.36 30.75 19.78
C LYS A 540 -10.90 32.21 19.96
N SER A 541 -9.97 32.67 19.13
CA SER A 541 -9.39 34.01 19.20
C SER A 541 -10.16 35.08 18.40
N SER A 542 -11.20 34.71 17.66
CA SER A 542 -11.99 35.66 16.86
C SER A 542 -13.36 35.06 16.53
N SER A 543 -14.41 35.88 16.43
CA SER A 543 -15.73 35.43 15.95
C SER A 543 -15.74 34.94 14.48
N SER A 544 -14.57 34.89 13.83
CA SER A 544 -14.42 34.43 12.45
C SER A 544 -14.70 32.92 12.31
N PRO A 545 -15.22 32.49 11.15
CA PRO A 545 -15.45 31.07 10.87
C PRO A 545 -14.18 30.24 11.02
N HIS A 546 -14.31 29.05 11.57
CA HIS A 546 -13.20 28.11 11.64
C HIS A 546 -12.83 27.63 10.23
N SER A 547 -11.57 27.80 9.81
CA SER A 547 -11.12 27.48 8.44
C SER A 547 -11.23 25.99 8.08
N LEU A 548 -11.32 25.13 9.10
CA LEU A 548 -11.55 23.69 8.94
C LEU A 548 -12.98 23.26 9.27
N ALA A 549 -13.91 24.20 9.49
CA ALA A 549 -15.32 23.88 9.75
C ALA A 549 -15.89 22.97 8.65
N GLY A 550 -16.57 21.90 9.07
CA GLY A 550 -17.12 20.90 8.17
C GLY A 550 -16.10 19.92 7.58
N LYS A 551 -14.88 19.84 8.11
CA LYS A 551 -13.83 18.96 7.57
C LYS A 551 -13.43 17.89 8.58
N GLY A 552 -13.11 16.71 8.07
CA GLY A 552 -12.40 15.65 8.79
C GLY A 552 -10.91 15.70 8.45
N ILE A 553 -10.06 15.79 9.47
CA ILE A 553 -8.60 15.85 9.33
C ILE A 553 -8.00 14.58 9.92
N TRP A 554 -7.26 13.82 9.11
CA TRP A 554 -6.68 12.56 9.52
C TRP A 554 -5.17 12.72 9.74
N TYR A 555 -4.74 12.46 10.96
CA TYR A 555 -3.35 12.42 11.38
C TYR A 555 -2.80 11.01 11.59
N GLY A 556 -1.50 10.84 11.42
CA GLY A 556 -0.75 9.64 11.76
C GLY A 556 0.51 9.96 12.55
N ARG A 557 1.06 8.96 13.24
CA ARG A 557 2.25 9.12 14.11
C ARG A 557 2.04 10.15 15.23
N ILE A 558 0.80 10.30 15.70
CA ILE A 558 0.53 11.13 16.88
C ILE A 558 1.04 10.40 18.12
N GLU A 559 1.75 11.14 18.95
CA GLU A 559 2.25 10.73 20.26
C GLU A 559 1.69 11.71 21.30
N PRO A 560 1.70 11.39 22.61
CA PRO A 560 1.14 12.27 23.63
C PRO A 560 1.67 13.70 23.56
N ARG A 561 2.98 13.89 23.32
CA ARG A 561 3.60 15.22 23.16
C ARG A 561 3.05 16.06 22.00
N HIS A 562 2.42 15.44 21.00
CA HIS A 562 1.86 16.14 19.83
C HIS A 562 0.41 16.57 20.06
N VAL A 563 -0.27 16.02 21.08
CA VAL A 563 -1.70 16.25 21.32
C VAL A 563 -2.00 17.73 21.54
N GLN A 564 -1.17 18.43 22.32
CA GLN A 564 -1.33 19.85 22.56
C GLN A 564 -1.33 20.66 21.26
N GLY A 565 -0.39 20.39 20.36
CA GLY A 565 -0.32 21.05 19.05
C GLY A 565 -1.54 20.76 18.17
N VAL A 566 -2.06 19.53 18.19
CA VAL A 566 -3.30 19.18 17.47
C VAL A 566 -4.49 19.97 18.01
N VAL A 567 -4.65 20.06 19.33
CA VAL A 567 -5.76 20.81 19.93
C VAL A 567 -5.64 22.31 19.63
N GLU A 568 -4.46 22.90 19.82
CA GLU A 568 -4.27 24.35 19.67
C GLU A 568 -4.32 24.78 18.19
N GLU A 569 -3.59 24.11 17.31
CA GLU A 569 -3.52 24.51 15.91
C GLU A 569 -4.73 24.03 15.10
N THR A 570 -5.18 22.78 15.29
CA THR A 570 -6.26 22.19 14.48
C THR A 570 -7.63 22.46 15.02
N ILE A 571 -7.89 22.12 16.28
CA ILE A 571 -9.24 22.19 16.86
C ILE A 571 -9.63 23.65 17.16
N LEU A 572 -8.69 24.46 17.64
CA LEU A 572 -8.96 25.84 18.02
C LEU A 572 -8.53 26.87 16.96
N GLY A 573 -7.38 26.63 16.31
CA GLY A 573 -6.74 27.58 15.39
C GLY A 573 -7.17 27.46 13.92
N GLY A 574 -7.74 26.32 13.52
CA GLY A 574 -8.15 26.03 12.14
C GLY A 574 -6.98 25.86 11.16
N LYS A 575 -5.84 25.36 11.63
CA LYS A 575 -4.66 25.01 10.83
C LYS A 575 -4.34 23.53 10.93
N VAL A 576 -3.70 22.97 9.91
CA VAL A 576 -3.30 21.57 9.88
C VAL A 576 -1.85 21.44 10.36
N VAL A 577 -1.57 20.46 11.21
CA VAL A 577 -0.20 20.10 11.61
C VAL A 577 0.41 19.24 10.49
N ALA A 578 1.10 19.88 9.55
CA ALA A 578 1.55 19.28 8.29
C ALA A 578 2.36 17.99 8.48
N ASP A 579 3.27 17.96 9.47
CA ASP A 579 4.18 16.84 9.72
C ASP A 579 3.47 15.52 10.06
N HIS A 580 2.23 15.60 10.56
CA HIS A 580 1.42 14.44 10.93
C HIS A 580 0.26 14.20 9.96
N PHE A 581 0.00 15.11 9.04
CA PHE A 581 -1.19 15.09 8.19
C PHE A 581 -1.14 13.93 7.19
N ARG A 582 -2.17 13.09 7.20
CA ARG A 582 -2.34 11.99 6.25
C ARG A 582 -3.24 12.33 5.07
N GLY A 583 -4.18 13.23 5.29
CA GLY A 583 -5.25 13.57 4.36
C GLY A 583 -6.44 14.13 5.12
N GLY A 584 -7.43 14.63 4.39
CA GLY A 584 -8.70 15.04 4.99
C GLY A 584 -9.86 14.80 4.04
N ILE A 585 -11.06 15.09 4.53
CA ILE A 585 -12.31 15.04 3.77
C ILE A 585 -13.13 16.28 4.09
N ASP A 586 -13.78 16.86 3.09
CA ASP A 586 -14.74 17.96 3.29
C ASP A 586 -16.19 17.47 3.29
N ARG A 587 -17.15 18.39 3.51
CA ARG A 587 -18.60 18.08 3.54
C ARG A 587 -19.13 17.53 2.22
N SER A 588 -18.47 17.82 1.10
CA SER A 588 -18.84 17.31 -0.22
C SER A 588 -18.39 15.86 -0.42
N GLY A 589 -17.52 15.37 0.46
CA GLY A 589 -16.87 14.07 0.34
C GLY A 589 -15.56 14.12 -0.46
N ASP A 590 -15.06 15.31 -0.80
CA ASP A 590 -13.83 15.47 -1.55
C ASP A 590 -12.61 15.29 -0.65
N ILE A 591 -11.61 14.58 -1.18
CA ILE A 591 -10.40 14.25 -0.43
C ILE A 591 -9.41 15.41 -0.49
N LEU A 592 -9.03 15.89 0.69
CA LEU A 592 -8.07 16.97 0.89
C LEU A 592 -6.65 16.42 1.01
N ARG A 593 -5.71 17.10 0.35
CA ARG A 593 -4.27 16.84 0.38
C ARG A 593 -3.53 18.18 0.47
N LEU A 594 -2.35 18.18 1.09
CA LEU A 594 -1.46 19.34 1.14
C LEU A 594 -0.61 19.47 -0.12
#